data_AF-A0A8T6HLE4-F1
#
_entry.id   AF-A0A8T6HLE4-F1
#
_cell.length_a   1.000
_cell.length_b   1.000
_cell.length_c   1.000
_cell.angle_alpha   90.00
_cell.angle_beta   90.00
_cell.angle_gamma   90.00
#
_symmetry.space_group_name_H-M   'P 1'
#
loop_
_entity.id
_entity.type
_entity.pdbx_description
1 polymer ?
#
loop_
_entity_poly.entity_id
_entity_poly.type
_entity_poly.pdbx_seq_one_letter_code
_entity_poly.pdbx_strand_id
1 'polypeptide(L)'
;MTDEPMELCLQLMMADDSVEVVEILNRMGYWQDRSAWRHLGDTQNNWSTIGAQQSDPVAALAEKLVNSIDACLLGECQKREIDPRDPHLAPASPEEAIRTFFPGSDGITGKRGQIFVTVTKGDGRSSISVVDLGEGQKPCMFSETFMSLATGNKQSIPFVQG
;
A
#
# COMPACT_ATOMS: atom_id res chain seq x y z
N MET A 1 -17.04 -22.72 -4.32
CA MET A 1 -16.54 -21.58 -5.12
C MET A 1 -15.04 -21.76 -5.17
N THR A 2 -14.43 -21.82 -6.35
CA THR A 2 -12.99 -22.03 -6.46
C THR A 2 -12.27 -20.83 -5.85
N ASP A 3 -11.46 -21.07 -4.82
CA ASP A 3 -10.62 -20.07 -4.14
C ASP A 3 -9.50 -19.52 -5.04
N GLU A 4 -9.62 -19.67 -6.36
CA GLU A 4 -8.55 -19.51 -7.35
C GLU A 4 -7.93 -18.10 -7.40
N PRO A 5 -8.71 -16.99 -7.34
CA PRO A 5 -8.10 -15.65 -7.26
C PRO A 5 -7.41 -15.37 -5.93
N MET A 6 -7.97 -15.88 -4.82
CA MET A 6 -7.38 -15.71 -3.48
C MET A 6 -6.08 -16.50 -3.38
N GLU A 7 -6.10 -17.74 -3.85
CA GLU A 7 -4.94 -18.62 -3.87
C GLU A 7 -3.81 -18.04 -4.73
N LEU A 8 -4.13 -17.51 -5.92
CA LEU A 8 -3.14 -16.80 -6.74
C LEU A 8 -2.57 -15.57 -6.02
N CYS A 9 -3.44 -14.77 -5.40
CA CYS A 9 -3.00 -13.59 -4.64
C CYS A 9 -2.04 -13.96 -3.50
N LEU A 10 -2.37 -15.01 -2.73
CA LEU A 10 -1.52 -15.49 -1.65
C LEU A 10 -0.20 -16.08 -2.17
N GLN A 11 -0.22 -16.84 -3.27
CA GLN A 11 1.02 -17.35 -3.89
C GLN A 11 1.94 -16.20 -4.33
N LEU A 12 1.39 -15.17 -4.98
CA LEU A 12 2.16 -14.00 -5.41
C LEU A 12 2.69 -13.20 -4.22
N MET A 13 1.91 -13.07 -3.15
CA MET A 13 2.31 -12.36 -1.94
C MET A 13 3.45 -13.07 -1.19
N MET A 14 3.50 -14.40 -1.25
CA MET A 14 4.52 -15.22 -0.59
C MET A 14 5.80 -15.38 -1.41
N ALA A 15 5.81 -14.93 -2.67
CA ALA A 15 6.98 -15.07 -3.53
C ALA A 15 8.13 -14.17 -3.05
N ASP A 16 9.31 -14.74 -2.84
CA ASP A 16 10.46 -14.01 -2.29
C ASP A 16 11.23 -13.23 -3.36
N ASP A 17 11.12 -13.60 -4.64
CA ASP A 17 11.74 -12.87 -5.73
C ASP A 17 10.95 -12.88 -7.06
N SER A 18 11.44 -12.10 -8.02
CA SER A 18 10.78 -11.93 -9.32
C SER A 18 10.80 -13.19 -10.19
N VAL A 19 11.72 -14.13 -9.96
CA VAL A 19 11.74 -15.40 -10.70
C VAL A 19 10.55 -16.25 -10.29
N GLU A 20 10.30 -16.37 -8.99
CA GLU A 20 9.16 -17.10 -8.45
C GLU A 20 7.82 -16.49 -8.92
N VAL A 21 7.70 -15.16 -8.92
CA VAL A 21 6.53 -14.46 -9.47
C VAL A 21 6.27 -14.86 -10.94
N VAL A 22 7.32 -14.87 -11.77
CA VAL A 22 7.21 -15.25 -13.19
C VAL A 22 6.81 -16.72 -13.34
N GLU A 23 7.32 -17.62 -12.51
CA GLU A 23 6.95 -19.03 -12.53
C GLU A 23 5.47 -19.25 -12.15
N ILE A 24 4.99 -18.57 -11.11
CA ILE A 24 3.57 -18.59 -10.71
C ILE A 24 2.69 -18.10 -11.86
N LEU A 25 3.01 -16.96 -12.46
CA LEU A 25 2.22 -16.38 -13.55
C LEU A 25 2.25 -17.21 -14.84
N ASN A 26 3.36 -17.87 -15.16
CA ASN A 26 3.43 -18.80 -16.30
C ASN A 26 2.57 -20.04 -16.05
N ARG A 27 2.64 -20.63 -14.85
CA ARG A 27 1.84 -21.80 -14.47
C ARG A 27 0.34 -21.53 -14.57
N MET A 28 -0.08 -20.31 -14.24
CA MET A 28 -1.48 -19.87 -14.32
C MET A 28 -1.88 -19.32 -15.69
N GLY A 29 -0.96 -19.25 -16.66
CA GLY A 29 -1.22 -18.78 -18.03
C GLY A 29 -1.30 -17.26 -18.21
N TYR A 30 -1.12 -16.46 -17.15
CA TYR A 30 -1.23 -15.00 -17.19
C TYR A 30 0.02 -14.30 -17.73
N TRP A 31 1.20 -14.92 -17.60
CA TRP A 31 2.46 -14.26 -17.98
C TRP A 31 2.51 -13.87 -19.47
N GLN A 32 2.03 -14.75 -20.36
CA GLN A 32 2.04 -14.52 -21.81
C GLN A 32 0.72 -13.93 -22.33
N ASP A 33 -0.35 -13.96 -21.53
CA ASP A 33 -1.65 -13.41 -21.91
C ASP A 33 -1.66 -11.89 -21.76
N ARG A 34 -1.47 -11.17 -22.86
CA ARG A 34 -1.48 -9.70 -22.90
C ARG A 34 -2.79 -9.09 -22.37
N SER A 35 -3.90 -9.81 -22.39
CA SER A 35 -5.18 -9.31 -21.85
C SER A 35 -5.20 -9.24 -20.32
N ALA A 36 -4.31 -9.99 -19.66
CA ALA A 36 -4.12 -9.94 -18.21
C ALA A 36 -3.26 -8.76 -17.74
N TRP A 37 -2.60 -8.06 -18.66
CA TRP A 37 -1.71 -6.94 -18.36
C TRP A 37 -2.37 -5.59 -18.65
N ARG A 38 -2.14 -4.64 -17.75
CA ARG A 38 -2.59 -3.25 -17.89
C ARG A 38 -1.40 -2.31 -17.78
N HIS A 39 -1.51 -1.13 -18.38
CA HIS A 39 -0.54 -0.07 -18.14
C HIS A 39 -0.59 0.35 -16.68
N LEU A 40 0.57 0.57 -16.07
CA LEU A 40 0.65 1.05 -14.69
C LEU A 40 -0.10 2.40 -14.57
N GLY A 41 -1.05 2.50 -13.63
CA GLY A 41 -1.93 3.67 -13.48
C GLY A 41 -2.76 4.00 -14.72
N ASP A 42 -3.04 3.00 -15.58
CA ASP A 42 -3.73 3.12 -16.87
C ASP A 42 -3.17 4.23 -17.80
N THR A 43 -1.90 4.61 -17.60
CA THR A 43 -1.24 5.70 -18.32
C THR A 43 -0.18 5.15 -19.27
N GLN A 44 -0.27 5.51 -20.55
CA GLN A 44 0.78 5.18 -21.52
C GLN A 44 2.04 6.04 -21.28
N ASN A 45 3.23 5.46 -21.49
CA ASN A 45 4.53 6.15 -21.39
C ASN A 45 4.92 6.68 -20.00
N ASN A 46 4.54 6.00 -18.91
CA ASN A 46 4.95 6.35 -17.55
C ASN A 46 6.34 5.81 -17.14
N TRP A 47 7.15 5.34 -18.10
CA TRP A 47 8.48 4.79 -17.83
C TRP A 47 9.40 5.78 -17.13
N SER A 48 9.33 7.07 -17.48
CA SER A 48 10.11 8.12 -16.82
C SER A 48 9.72 8.29 -15.35
N THR A 49 8.44 8.16 -15.01
CA THR A 49 7.95 8.21 -13.63
C THR A 49 8.41 7.00 -12.83
N ILE A 50 8.40 5.81 -13.42
CA ILE A 50 8.91 4.57 -12.80
C ILE A 50 10.42 4.67 -12.57
N GLY A 51 11.17 5.10 -13.59
CA GLY A 51 12.63 5.24 -13.51
C GLY A 51 13.12 6.38 -12.61
N ALA A 52 12.25 7.32 -12.27
CA ALA A 52 12.53 8.42 -11.34
C ALA A 52 12.15 8.11 -9.88
N GLN A 53 11.71 6.88 -9.57
CA GLN A 53 11.43 6.48 -8.19
C GLN A 53 12.69 6.48 -7.33
N GLN A 54 12.50 6.62 -6.01
CA GLN A 54 13.56 6.72 -5.02
C GLN A 54 14.53 5.51 -5.12
N SER A 55 15.79 5.78 -5.47
CA SER A 55 16.83 4.75 -5.59
C SER A 55 17.49 4.41 -4.25
N ASP A 56 17.31 5.24 -3.22
CA ASP A 56 17.80 4.97 -1.87
C ASP A 56 16.88 3.97 -1.14
N PRO A 57 17.38 2.80 -0.75
CA PRO A 57 16.56 1.74 -0.16
C PRO A 57 16.02 2.11 1.23
N VAL A 58 16.70 2.97 1.99
CA VAL A 58 16.24 3.41 3.31
C VAL A 58 15.08 4.38 3.15
N ALA A 59 15.20 5.33 2.23
CA ALA A 59 14.13 6.27 1.91
C ALA A 59 12.90 5.55 1.33
N ALA A 60 13.10 4.53 0.47
CA ALA A 60 12.01 3.71 -0.05
C ALA A 60 11.26 2.96 1.06
N LEU A 61 11.98 2.39 2.03
CA LEU A 61 11.35 1.74 3.19
C LEU A 61 10.58 2.74 4.06
N ALA A 62 11.18 3.91 4.35
CA ALA A 62 10.51 4.96 5.11
C ALA A 62 9.21 5.41 4.43
N GLU A 63 9.20 5.55 3.11
CA GLU A 63 8.00 5.87 2.32
C GLU A 63 6.90 4.80 2.46
N LYS A 64 7.25 3.50 2.46
CA LYS A 64 6.25 2.43 2.67
C LYS A 64 5.66 2.45 4.08
N LEU A 65 6.47 2.80 5.09
CA LEU A 65 5.97 3.00 6.44
C LEU A 65 5.04 4.22 6.53
N VAL A 66 5.42 5.37 5.95
CA VAL A 66 4.56 6.56 5.92
C VAL A 66 3.22 6.26 5.23
N ASN A 67 3.25 5.57 4.08
CA ASN A 67 2.04 5.13 3.40
C ASN A 67 1.16 4.20 4.25
N SER A 68 1.77 3.32 5.04
CA SER A 68 1.07 2.42 5.97
C SER A 68 0.39 3.19 7.11
N ILE A 69 1.06 4.25 7.60
CA ILE A 69 0.50 5.15 8.62
C ILE A 69 -0.72 5.89 8.05
N ASP A 70 -0.58 6.47 6.86
CA ASP A 70 -1.68 7.16 6.18
C ASP A 70 -2.88 6.22 5.99
N ALA A 71 -2.64 5.00 5.50
CA ALA A 71 -3.70 4.01 5.31
C ALA A 71 -4.44 3.68 6.61
N CYS A 72 -3.72 3.61 7.73
CA CYS A 72 -4.33 3.42 9.05
C CYS A 72 -5.18 4.62 9.47
N LEU A 73 -4.70 5.85 9.28
CA LEU A 73 -5.45 7.06 9.62
C LEU A 73 -6.71 7.22 8.76
N LEU A 74 -6.61 6.95 7.46
CA LEU A 74 -7.75 6.97 6.53
C LEU A 74 -8.75 5.86 6.85
N GLY A 75 -8.26 4.66 7.20
CA GLY A 75 -9.10 3.55 7.65
C GLY A 75 -9.92 3.91 8.91
N GLU A 76 -9.36 4.69 9.83
CA GLU A 76 -10.09 5.17 11.01
C GLU A 76 -11.15 6.23 10.67
N CYS A 77 -10.92 7.07 9.65
CA CYS A 77 -11.96 7.96 9.10
C CYS A 77 -13.10 7.14 8.50
N GLN A 78 -12.78 6.12 7.69
CA GLN A 78 -13.78 5.25 7.08
C GLN A 78 -14.64 4.52 8.13
N LYS A 79 -14.02 3.96 9.18
CA LYS A 79 -14.73 3.30 10.29
C LYS A 79 -15.68 4.23 11.05
N ARG A 80 -15.40 5.53 11.05
CA ARG A 80 -16.20 6.58 11.71
C ARG A 80 -17.13 7.32 10.76
N GLU A 81 -17.16 6.94 9.48
CA GLU A 81 -17.94 7.62 8.43
C GLU A 81 -17.60 9.11 8.31
N ILE A 82 -16.33 9.47 8.52
CA ILE A 82 -15.80 10.82 8.35
C ILE A 82 -15.15 10.93 6.97
N ASP A 83 -15.52 11.95 6.19
CA ASP A 83 -14.76 12.31 4.99
C ASP A 83 -13.41 12.90 5.43
N PRO A 84 -12.25 12.31 5.05
CA PRO A 84 -10.93 12.80 5.43
C PRO A 84 -10.61 14.21 4.89
N ARG A 85 -11.45 14.76 4.00
CA ARG A 85 -11.36 16.12 3.48
C ARG A 85 -12.31 17.10 4.16
N ASP A 86 -13.14 16.65 5.10
CA ASP A 86 -14.06 17.52 5.82
C ASP A 86 -13.29 18.45 6.76
N PRO A 87 -13.36 19.79 6.56
CA PRO A 87 -12.56 20.75 7.33
C PRO A 87 -13.04 20.91 8.78
N HIS A 88 -14.18 20.31 9.15
CA HIS A 88 -14.79 20.42 10.47
C HIS A 88 -14.75 19.11 11.25
N LEU A 89 -14.88 17.98 10.55
CA LEU A 89 -14.93 16.66 11.16
C LEU A 89 -13.60 15.89 11.08
N ALA A 90 -12.78 16.15 10.06
CA ALA A 90 -11.49 15.49 9.92
C ALA A 90 -10.41 16.19 10.77
N PRO A 91 -9.40 15.46 11.26
CA PRO A 91 -8.27 16.05 11.96
C PRO A 91 -7.55 17.10 11.09
N ALA A 92 -7.05 18.17 11.69
CA ALA A 92 -6.31 19.21 10.98
C ALA A 92 -4.80 18.94 10.89
N SER A 93 -4.28 17.96 11.64
CA SER A 93 -2.86 17.58 11.60
C SER A 93 -2.64 16.09 11.91
N PRO A 94 -1.47 15.51 11.56
CA PRO A 94 -1.12 14.14 11.93
C PRO A 94 -1.18 13.89 13.44
N GLU A 95 -0.73 14.84 14.27
CA GLU A 95 -0.76 14.73 15.73
C GLU A 95 -2.18 14.67 16.28
N GLU A 96 -3.08 15.50 15.72
CA GLU A 96 -4.50 15.46 16.06
C GLU A 96 -5.14 14.14 15.64
N ALA A 97 -4.81 13.63 14.46
CA ALA A 97 -5.33 12.36 13.96
C ALA A 97 -4.90 11.19 14.87
N ILE A 98 -3.63 11.14 15.27
CA ILE A 98 -3.12 10.11 16.20
C ILE A 98 -3.86 10.19 17.54
N ARG A 99 -3.99 11.38 18.13
CA ARG A 99 -4.68 11.57 19.41
C ARG A 99 -6.15 11.18 19.35
N THR A 100 -6.82 11.48 18.24
CA THR A 100 -8.25 11.27 18.06
C THR A 100 -8.56 9.81 17.73
N PHE A 101 -7.80 9.20 16.83
CA PHE A 101 -8.07 7.85 16.35
C PHE A 101 -7.45 6.76 17.21
N PHE A 102 -6.31 7.04 17.85
CA PHE A 102 -5.58 6.09 18.68
C PHE A 102 -5.34 6.65 20.11
N PRO A 103 -6.41 6.93 20.87
CA PRO A 103 -6.28 7.50 22.22
C PRO A 103 -5.57 6.54 23.18
N GLY A 104 -4.66 7.06 24.00
CA GLY A 104 -3.88 6.24 24.95
C GLY A 104 -2.78 5.42 24.30
N SER A 105 -2.52 5.67 23.01
CA SER A 105 -1.30 5.26 22.36
C SER A 105 -0.28 6.40 22.49
N ASP A 106 0.96 6.10 22.86
CA ASP A 106 2.05 7.09 22.90
C ASP A 106 2.58 7.36 21.46
N GLY A 107 1.75 7.07 20.45
CA GLY A 107 2.11 6.79 19.05
C GLY A 107 1.54 5.44 18.58
N ILE A 108 1.77 5.07 17.32
CA ILE A 108 1.25 3.87 16.61
C ILE A 108 1.57 2.51 17.31
N THR A 109 2.31 2.56 18.42
CA THR A 109 2.67 1.45 19.32
C THR A 109 1.59 1.08 20.35
N GLY A 110 0.39 1.67 20.29
CA GLY A 110 -0.75 1.23 21.11
C GLY A 110 -0.94 -0.29 21.02
N LYS A 111 -1.29 -0.93 22.15
CA LYS A 111 -1.28 -2.39 22.45
C LYS A 111 -1.82 -3.39 21.39
N ARG A 112 -2.34 -2.94 20.26
CA ARG A 112 -2.60 -3.69 19.03
C ARG A 112 -1.85 -3.01 17.87
N GLY A 113 -0.68 -3.54 17.51
CA GLY A 113 0.12 -2.99 16.40
C GLY A 113 -0.73 -2.84 15.13
N GLN A 114 -0.70 -1.66 14.53
CA GLN A 114 -1.41 -1.39 13.27
C GLN A 114 -0.55 -1.69 12.05
N ILE A 115 0.77 -1.71 12.22
CA ILE A 115 1.76 -1.92 11.17
C ILE A 115 2.77 -2.95 11.67
N PHE A 116 3.07 -3.92 10.81
CA PHE A 116 4.01 -5.00 11.04
C PHE A 116 5.08 -4.96 9.96
N VAL A 117 6.34 -5.12 10.37
CA VAL A 117 7.47 -5.22 9.44
C VAL A 117 8.15 -6.55 9.69
N THR A 118 8.26 -7.37 8.66
CA THR A 118 8.97 -8.65 8.71
C THR A 118 10.05 -8.69 7.64
N VAL A 119 11.12 -9.42 7.92
CA VAL A 119 12.23 -9.62 7.00
C VAL A 119 12.41 -11.12 6.80
N THR A 120 12.24 -11.59 5.57
CA THR A 120 12.64 -12.94 5.18
C THR A 120 14.08 -12.87 4.69
N LYS A 121 14.95 -13.68 5.29
CA LYS A 121 16.35 -13.77 4.91
C LYS A 121 16.54 -14.99 4.01
N GLY A 122 16.84 -14.74 2.73
CA GLY A 122 17.29 -15.77 1.78
C GLY A 122 18.81 -15.79 1.61
N ASP A 123 19.28 -16.68 0.73
CA ASP A 123 20.70 -16.86 0.35
C ASP A 123 21.22 -15.66 -0.47
N GLY A 124 21.37 -14.50 0.17
CA GLY A 124 21.89 -13.27 -0.43
C GLY A 124 20.82 -12.33 -1.01
N ARG A 125 19.53 -12.70 -0.91
CA ARG A 125 18.38 -11.83 -1.20
C ARG A 125 17.50 -11.78 0.05
N SER A 126 17.23 -10.59 0.54
CA SER A 126 16.31 -10.38 1.67
C SER A 126 15.09 -9.64 1.17
N SER A 127 13.91 -10.08 1.61
CA SER A 127 12.65 -9.40 1.32
C SER A 127 12.13 -8.77 2.60
N ILE A 128 11.65 -7.53 2.49
CA ILE A 128 11.03 -6.79 3.59
C ILE A 128 9.55 -6.67 3.27
N SER A 129 8.70 -7.21 4.12
CA SER A 129 7.25 -7.05 4.01
C SER A 129 6.77 -6.05 5.05
N VAL A 130 6.00 -5.07 4.59
CA VAL A 130 5.28 -4.11 5.43
C VAL A 130 3.79 -4.43 5.32
N VAL A 131 3.14 -4.67 6.45
CA VAL A 131 1.72 -5.04 6.51
C VAL A 131 1.01 -4.07 7.45
N ASP A 132 -0.04 -3.42 6.97
CA ASP A 132 -0.87 -2.55 7.76
C ASP A 132 -2.32 -3.05 7.87
N LEU A 133 -3.05 -2.57 8.88
CA LEU A 133 -4.47 -2.85 9.09
C LEU A 133 -5.34 -1.62 8.75
N GLY A 134 -4.91 -0.84 7.75
CA GLY A 134 -5.55 0.38 7.30
C GLY A 134 -6.76 0.16 6.40
N GLU A 135 -7.05 1.14 5.55
CA GLU A 135 -8.23 1.18 4.68
C GLU A 135 -8.32 0.04 3.66
N GLY A 136 -7.19 -0.58 3.31
CA GLY A 136 -7.10 -1.52 2.19
C GLY A 136 -7.49 -0.88 0.86
N GLN A 137 -7.61 -1.68 -0.20
CA GLN A 137 -7.99 -1.17 -1.52
C GLN A 137 -8.93 -2.13 -2.23
N LYS A 138 -10.00 -1.59 -2.82
CA LYS A 138 -10.88 -2.36 -3.70
C LYS A 138 -10.16 -2.59 -5.04
N PRO A 139 -10.25 -3.78 -5.66
CA PRO A 139 -9.58 -4.06 -6.93
C PRO A 139 -9.88 -3.04 -8.04
N CYS A 140 -11.12 -2.54 -8.11
CA CYS A 140 -11.52 -1.55 -9.12
C CYS A 140 -10.92 -0.16 -8.92
N MET A 141 -10.41 0.16 -7.73
CA MET A 141 -9.80 1.45 -7.41
C MET A 141 -8.27 1.44 -7.58
N PHE A 142 -7.67 0.26 -7.78
CA PHE A 142 -6.23 0.06 -7.70
C PHE A 142 -5.42 0.93 -8.69
N SER A 143 -5.97 1.17 -9.89
CA SER A 143 -5.33 2.04 -10.88
C SER A 143 -5.39 3.52 -10.51
N GLU A 144 -6.42 3.95 -9.78
CA GLU A 144 -6.66 5.33 -9.36
C GLU A 144 -6.05 5.64 -7.98
N THR A 145 -5.70 4.61 -7.19
CA THR A 145 -5.08 4.76 -5.87
C THR A 145 -3.60 4.36 -5.90
N PHE A 146 -3.29 3.09 -5.63
CA PHE A 146 -1.93 2.59 -5.41
C PHE A 146 -1.03 2.78 -6.64
N MET A 147 -1.58 2.62 -7.85
CA MET A 147 -0.82 2.77 -9.10
C MET A 147 -0.87 4.20 -9.66
N SER A 148 -1.52 5.12 -8.96
CA SER A 148 -1.70 6.50 -9.40
C SER A 148 -0.58 7.40 -8.88
N LEU A 149 0.59 7.27 -9.48
CA LEU A 149 1.85 7.86 -9.01
C LEU A 149 1.92 9.40 -9.10
N ALA A 150 0.99 10.06 -9.79
CA ALA A 150 1.09 11.50 -10.11
C ALA A 150 -0.18 12.32 -9.82
N THR A 151 -1.26 11.71 -9.31
CA THR A 151 -2.57 12.37 -9.28
C THR A 151 -2.89 13.14 -8.00
N GLY A 152 -1.94 13.32 -7.08
CA GLY A 152 -2.14 14.18 -5.91
C GLY A 152 -3.30 13.75 -5.00
N ASN A 153 -3.63 12.46 -4.98
CA ASN A 153 -4.82 11.89 -4.32
C ASN A 153 -4.99 12.33 -2.85
N LYS A 154 -3.86 12.54 -2.17
CA LYS A 154 -3.77 12.90 -0.75
C LYS A 154 -3.48 14.38 -0.49
N GLN A 155 -3.23 15.21 -1.51
CA GLN A 155 -2.82 16.62 -1.34
C GLN A 155 -3.84 17.49 -0.58
N SER A 156 -5.11 17.08 -0.59
CA SER A 156 -6.21 17.79 0.09
C SER A 156 -6.47 17.29 1.52
N ILE A 157 -5.74 16.29 2.00
CA ILE A 157 -5.97 15.68 3.31
C ILE A 157 -4.84 16.15 4.25
N PRO A 158 -5.14 16.92 5.31
CA PRO A 158 -4.11 17.68 6.04
C PRO A 158 -3.28 16.83 7.02
N PHE A 159 -3.69 15.59 7.31
CA PHE A 159 -3.08 14.72 8.32
C PHE A 159 -2.36 13.50 7.75
N VAL A 160 -2.18 13.43 6.43
CA VAL A 160 -1.42 12.37 5.73
C VAL A 160 -0.19 12.95 5.04
N GLN A 161 0.82 12.12 4.78
CA GLN A 161 2.13 12.61 4.28
C GLN A 161 2.67 11.93 3.02
N GLY A 162 2.19 10.72 2.69
CA GLY A 162 2.59 9.99 1.48
C GLY A 162 1.65 10.20 0.31
#